data_AF-A0A7V6M3B2-F1
#
_entry.id   AF-A0A7V6M3B2-F1
#
_cell.length_a   1.000
_cell.length_b   1.000
_cell.length_c   1.000
_cell.angle_alpha   90.00
_cell.angle_beta   90.00
_cell.angle_gamma   90.00
#
_symmetry.space_group_name_H-M   'P 1'
#
loop_
_entity.id
_entity.type
_entity.pdbx_description
1 polymer ?
#
loop_
_entity_poly.entity_id
_entity_poly.type
_entity_poly.pdbx_seq_one_letter_code
_entity_poly.pdbx_strand_id
1 'polypeptide(L)'
;MVLRKMLIKIICFLCLISLFGCKAKTSCTDFTDRQTATNKKSKTNMQTTGKKNETNKQTINKESEISKIRINDTEDGIIVDDLLDCVEMLGKTAAEIGIPRKVIDTESKFYIKTYIDGYIFGTEDYGILHFDDIENNAEDYLAKSIWIHVKNVGYAECKRQLSIKFGNPIEEGENPFVEVDGGAVTWTLYKYQDIEIRLSSASQRDYIEIDIDKIAD
;
A
#
# COMPACT_ATOMS: atom_id res chain seq x y z
N MET A 1 32.45 54.93 12.43
CA MET A 1 32.42 53.64 11.68
C MET A 1 32.31 52.38 12.56
N VAL A 2 32.49 52.46 13.89
CA VAL A 2 32.41 51.30 14.79
C VAL A 2 30.97 50.96 15.22
N LEU A 3 30.12 51.99 15.42
CA LEU A 3 28.73 51.81 15.87
C LEU A 3 27.84 51.04 14.88
N ARG A 4 28.00 51.27 13.57
CA ARG A 4 27.22 50.59 12.52
C ARG A 4 27.55 49.08 12.43
N LYS A 5 28.79 48.68 12.74
CA LYS A 5 29.21 47.27 12.73
C LYS A 5 28.71 46.49 13.96
N MET A 6 28.52 47.18 15.10
CA MET A 6 27.92 46.60 16.31
C MET A 6 26.42 46.37 16.15
N LEU A 7 25.71 47.31 15.52
CA LEU A 7 24.26 47.22 15.27
C LEU A 7 23.87 46.05 14.36
N ILE A 8 24.66 45.80 13.30
CA ILE A 8 24.41 44.66 12.39
C ILE A 8 24.57 43.32 13.12
N LYS A 9 25.57 43.19 14.00
CA LYS A 9 25.78 41.95 14.78
C LYS A 9 24.64 41.67 15.77
N ILE A 10 24.07 42.71 16.38
CA ILE A 10 22.94 42.57 17.32
C ILE A 10 21.66 42.17 16.58
N ILE A 11 21.42 42.74 15.38
CA ILE A 11 20.26 42.38 14.54
C ILE A 11 20.37 40.92 14.06
N CYS A 12 21.55 40.46 13.63
CA CYS A 12 21.75 39.05 13.26
C CYS A 12 21.53 38.09 14.43
N PHE A 13 21.87 38.49 15.67
CA PHE A 13 21.67 37.66 16.86
C PHE A 13 20.19 37.58 17.27
N LEU A 14 19.42 38.66 17.08
CA LEU A 14 17.96 38.69 17.32
C LEU A 14 17.17 37.82 16.32
N CYS A 15 17.59 37.76 15.04
CA CYS A 15 16.99 36.87 14.04
C CYS A 15 17.23 35.37 14.32
N LEU A 16 18.30 35.02 15.03
CA LEU A 16 18.58 33.63 15.41
C LEU A 16 17.71 33.16 16.60
N ILE A 17 17.27 34.08 17.47
CA ILE A 17 16.43 33.74 18.63
C ILE A 17 14.96 33.53 18.22
N SER A 18 14.51 34.12 17.11
CA SER A 18 13.16 33.88 16.56
C SER A 18 12.96 32.48 15.96
N LEU A 19 14.02 31.68 15.79
CA LEU A 19 13.93 30.30 15.27
C LEU A 19 13.74 29.22 16.35
N PHE A 20 13.81 29.57 17.65
CA PHE A 20 13.63 28.61 18.75
C PHE A 20 12.24 28.69 19.42
N GLY A 21 11.25 29.29 18.75
CA GLY A 21 9.99 29.71 19.40
C GLY A 21 8.69 29.35 18.68
N CYS A 22 8.62 28.32 17.84
CA CYS A 22 7.35 27.81 17.31
C CYS A 22 7.10 26.37 17.77
N LYS A 23 6.49 26.23 18.95
CA LYS A 23 5.63 25.07 19.23
C LYS A 23 4.31 25.31 18.52
N ALA A 24 4.14 24.72 17.34
CA ALA A 24 2.83 24.54 16.72
C ALA A 24 2.39 23.09 16.90
N LYS A 25 1.12 22.96 17.25
CA LYS A 25 0.41 21.75 17.68
C LYS A 25 0.50 20.64 16.63
N THR A 26 0.67 19.43 17.12
CA THR A 26 0.41 18.17 16.44
C THR A 26 -0.96 18.19 15.78
N SER A 27 -1.01 18.22 14.45
CA SER A 27 -2.13 17.67 13.69
C SER A 27 -1.85 16.18 13.51
N CYS A 28 -2.73 15.34 14.05
CA CYS A 28 -2.72 13.89 13.95
C CYS A 28 -2.24 13.40 12.58
N THR A 29 -1.08 12.75 12.57
CA THR A 29 -0.85 11.58 11.74
C THR A 29 -1.02 10.38 12.64
N ASP A 30 -2.23 9.81 12.64
CA ASP A 30 -2.48 8.50 13.24
C ASP A 30 -1.76 7.46 12.36
N PHE A 31 -0.46 7.27 12.63
CA PHE A 31 0.24 6.05 12.28
C PHE A 31 -0.04 5.05 13.41
N THR A 32 -1.15 4.32 13.31
CA THR A 32 -1.30 3.09 14.09
C THR A 32 -0.34 2.05 13.54
N ASP A 33 0.88 2.12 14.06
CA ASP A 33 1.89 1.07 14.02
C ASP A 33 1.41 -0.08 14.92
N ARG A 34 0.56 -0.95 14.37
CA ARG A 34 0.08 -2.13 15.11
C ARG A 34 1.07 -3.27 14.88
N GLN A 35 2.14 -3.26 15.68
CA GLN A 35 3.00 -4.41 15.89
C GLN A 35 2.16 -5.62 16.32
N THR A 36 1.97 -6.59 15.42
CA THR A 36 1.53 -7.94 15.79
C THR A 36 2.71 -8.69 16.38
N ALA A 37 2.73 -8.76 17.72
CA ALA A 37 3.57 -9.70 18.45
C ALA A 37 3.32 -11.12 17.93
N THR A 38 4.36 -11.72 17.36
CA THR A 38 4.38 -13.09 16.85
C THR A 38 4.16 -14.07 18.00
N ASN A 39 2.91 -14.49 18.21
CA ASN A 39 2.60 -15.54 19.18
C ASN A 39 2.84 -16.91 18.53
N LYS A 40 4.06 -17.40 18.73
CA LYS A 40 4.54 -18.73 18.37
C LYS A 40 3.63 -19.80 18.99
N LYS A 41 2.71 -20.36 18.20
CA LYS A 41 2.05 -21.64 18.53
C LYS A 41 2.25 -22.66 17.42
N SER A 42 3.27 -23.48 17.65
CA SER A 42 3.40 -24.81 17.09
C SER A 42 2.08 -25.57 17.23
N LYS A 43 1.56 -26.10 16.12
CA LYS A 43 0.54 -27.15 16.15
C LYS A 43 0.99 -28.31 15.29
N THR A 44 1.42 -29.33 16.02
CA THR A 44 1.72 -30.70 15.64
C THR A 44 0.58 -31.33 14.86
N ASN A 45 0.92 -31.99 13.76
CA ASN A 45 0.05 -32.93 13.05
C ASN A 45 -0.40 -34.05 13.99
N MET A 46 -1.71 -34.20 14.20
CA MET A 46 -2.31 -35.47 14.62
C MET A 46 -3.40 -35.86 13.63
N GLN A 47 -3.09 -36.87 12.83
CA GLN A 47 -4.08 -37.76 12.21
C GLN A 47 -4.75 -38.58 13.30
N THR A 48 -6.09 -38.63 13.32
CA THR A 48 -6.82 -39.91 13.48
C THR A 48 -8.28 -39.81 13.01
N THR A 49 -8.65 -40.84 12.28
CA THR A 49 -9.95 -41.30 11.77
C THR A 49 -11.19 -41.10 12.64
N GLY A 50 -12.33 -40.76 12.02
CA GLY A 50 -13.66 -40.87 12.62
C GLY A 50 -14.80 -40.58 11.64
N LYS A 51 -15.38 -41.64 11.07
CA LYS A 51 -16.50 -41.66 10.11
C LYS A 51 -17.83 -41.44 10.83
N LYS A 52 -18.69 -40.52 10.36
CA LYS A 52 -20.17 -40.71 10.29
C LYS A 52 -20.87 -39.58 9.54
N ASN A 53 -21.83 -40.02 8.73
CA ASN A 53 -22.69 -39.28 7.81
C ASN A 53 -23.52 -38.21 8.51
N GLU A 54 -23.77 -37.08 7.84
CA GLU A 54 -25.12 -36.52 7.77
C GLU A 54 -25.29 -35.61 6.54
N THR A 55 -26.40 -35.86 5.89
CA THR A 55 -26.83 -35.41 4.57
C THR A 55 -27.14 -33.92 4.60
N ASN A 56 -26.59 -33.12 3.68
CA ASN A 56 -27.22 -31.85 3.37
C ASN A 56 -27.25 -31.56 1.86
N LYS A 57 -28.43 -31.13 1.46
CA LYS A 57 -29.01 -31.07 0.13
C LYS A 57 -28.23 -30.08 -0.74
N GLN A 58 -27.49 -30.61 -1.71
CA GLN A 58 -26.73 -29.81 -2.66
C GLN A 58 -27.69 -29.23 -3.71
N THR A 59 -28.11 -27.99 -3.52
CA THR A 59 -28.70 -27.18 -4.59
C THR A 59 -27.55 -26.78 -5.51
N ILE A 60 -27.44 -27.46 -6.65
CA ILE A 60 -26.45 -27.14 -7.70
C ILE A 60 -26.94 -25.86 -8.39
N ASN A 61 -26.56 -24.70 -7.85
CA ASN A 61 -26.49 -23.48 -8.65
C ASN A 61 -25.13 -23.48 -9.34
N LYS A 62 -25.16 -23.51 -10.67
CA LYS A 62 -24.02 -23.24 -11.55
C LYS A 62 -23.59 -21.78 -11.35
N GLU A 63 -22.83 -21.51 -10.30
CA GLU A 63 -22.00 -20.30 -10.24
C GLU A 63 -20.79 -20.54 -11.15
N SER A 64 -20.61 -19.64 -12.11
CA SER A 64 -19.38 -19.52 -12.88
C SER A 64 -18.17 -19.56 -11.94
N GLU A 65 -17.11 -20.27 -12.33
CA GLU A 65 -15.84 -20.35 -11.62
C GLU A 65 -15.13 -18.99 -11.58
N ILE A 66 -15.70 -18.03 -10.84
CA ILE A 66 -14.95 -16.90 -10.30
C ILE A 66 -14.21 -17.51 -9.11
N SER A 67 -12.87 -17.55 -9.18
CA SER A 67 -12.06 -17.90 -8.02
C SER A 67 -12.55 -17.05 -6.84
N LYS A 68 -13.13 -17.68 -5.82
CA LYS A 68 -13.74 -16.94 -4.70
C LYS A 68 -12.63 -16.18 -3.99
N ILE A 69 -12.64 -14.85 -4.14
CA ILE A 69 -11.77 -13.97 -3.37
C ILE A 69 -11.97 -14.27 -1.89
N ARG A 70 -10.87 -14.55 -1.21
CA ARG A 70 -10.85 -14.86 0.22
C ARG A 70 -10.77 -13.55 1.00
N ILE A 71 -11.47 -13.48 2.12
CA ILE A 71 -11.40 -12.35 3.06
C ILE A 71 -10.29 -12.64 4.07
N ASN A 72 -9.55 -11.61 4.47
CA ASN A 72 -8.50 -11.76 5.48
C ASN A 72 -9.04 -11.92 6.90
N ASP A 73 -8.16 -12.29 7.84
CA ASP A 73 -8.53 -12.57 9.23
C ASP A 73 -9.01 -11.32 9.99
N THR A 74 -8.60 -10.12 9.55
CA THR A 74 -9.01 -8.82 10.11
C THR A 74 -10.34 -8.32 9.56
N GLU A 75 -10.90 -9.00 8.55
CA GLU A 75 -12.13 -8.65 7.84
C GLU A 75 -12.13 -7.22 7.24
N ASP A 76 -10.94 -6.67 6.96
CA ASP A 76 -10.73 -5.35 6.36
C ASP A 76 -10.07 -5.41 4.98
N GLY A 77 -9.89 -6.63 4.46
CA GLY A 77 -9.22 -6.87 3.20
C GLY A 77 -9.49 -8.23 2.59
N ILE A 78 -8.75 -8.51 1.52
CA ILE A 78 -8.80 -9.74 0.75
C ILE A 78 -7.44 -10.44 0.75
N ILE A 79 -7.43 -11.73 0.41
CA ILE A 79 -6.20 -12.51 0.25
C ILE A 79 -6.03 -12.90 -1.22
N VAL A 80 -4.85 -12.63 -1.76
CA VAL A 80 -4.41 -13.02 -3.11
C VAL A 80 -3.12 -13.84 -3.03
N ASP A 81 -2.80 -14.55 -4.11
CA ASP A 81 -1.57 -15.35 -4.15
C ASP A 81 -0.35 -14.49 -4.50
N ASP A 82 -0.43 -13.61 -5.51
CA ASP A 82 0.62 -12.64 -5.87
C ASP A 82 0.04 -11.22 -5.89
N LEU A 83 0.63 -10.32 -5.10
CA LEU A 83 0.22 -8.91 -5.02
C LEU A 83 0.40 -8.18 -6.35
N LEU A 84 1.41 -8.53 -7.17
CA LEU A 84 1.62 -7.90 -8.47
C LEU A 84 0.58 -8.33 -9.52
N ASP A 85 -0.12 -9.45 -9.32
CA ASP A 85 -1.21 -9.86 -10.22
C ASP A 85 -2.49 -9.04 -9.97
N CYS A 86 -2.57 -8.31 -8.85
CA CYS A 86 -3.68 -7.39 -8.58
C CYS A 86 -3.74 -6.23 -9.59
N VAL A 87 -2.69 -6.00 -10.37
CA VAL A 87 -2.72 -5.05 -11.50
C VAL A 87 -3.89 -5.31 -12.46
N GLU A 88 -4.33 -6.57 -12.60
CA GLU A 88 -5.49 -6.94 -13.42
C GLU A 88 -6.83 -6.46 -12.85
N MET A 89 -6.85 -5.99 -11.59
CA MET A 89 -8.03 -5.40 -10.96
C MET A 89 -8.24 -3.95 -11.40
N LEU A 90 -7.20 -3.25 -11.83
CA LEU A 90 -7.28 -1.83 -12.16
C LEU A 90 -8.21 -1.54 -13.34
N GLY A 91 -9.13 -0.60 -13.14
CA GLY A 91 -10.18 -0.25 -14.10
C GLY A 91 -11.41 -1.16 -14.08
N LYS A 92 -11.47 -2.15 -13.18
CA LYS A 92 -12.68 -2.94 -12.91
C LYS A 92 -13.38 -2.43 -11.66
N THR A 93 -14.67 -2.68 -11.55
CA THR A 93 -15.40 -2.38 -10.33
C THR A 93 -15.16 -3.44 -9.25
N ALA A 94 -15.37 -3.09 -7.98
CA ALA A 94 -15.27 -4.03 -6.87
C ALA A 94 -16.17 -5.25 -7.08
N ALA A 95 -17.38 -5.06 -7.63
CA ALA A 95 -18.28 -6.15 -7.98
C ALA A 95 -17.72 -7.07 -9.09
N GLU A 96 -17.11 -6.50 -10.14
CA GLU A 96 -16.48 -7.28 -11.22
C GLU A 96 -15.27 -8.09 -10.71
N ILE A 97 -14.52 -7.53 -9.77
CA ILE A 97 -13.39 -8.22 -9.13
C ILE A 97 -13.91 -9.30 -8.17
N GLY A 98 -15.08 -9.09 -7.56
CA GLY A 98 -15.66 -9.96 -6.53
C GLY A 98 -15.26 -9.58 -5.11
N ILE A 99 -14.87 -8.32 -4.88
CA ILE A 99 -14.52 -7.78 -3.57
C ILE A 99 -15.81 -7.47 -2.80
N PRO A 100 -16.03 -8.10 -1.62
CA PRO A 100 -17.22 -7.84 -0.83
C PRO A 100 -17.27 -6.39 -0.33
N ARG A 101 -18.41 -5.70 -0.51
CA ARG A 101 -18.60 -4.32 -0.02
C ARG A 101 -18.20 -4.11 1.44
N LYS A 102 -18.39 -5.13 2.29
CA LYS A 102 -18.11 -5.08 3.73
C LYS A 102 -16.63 -4.89 4.09
N VAL A 103 -15.71 -5.23 3.18
CA VAL A 103 -14.26 -5.05 3.39
C VAL A 103 -13.72 -3.77 2.75
N ILE A 104 -14.59 -2.96 2.14
CA ILE A 104 -14.23 -1.69 1.53
C ILE A 104 -14.46 -0.58 2.55
N ASP A 105 -13.37 0.02 3.01
CA ASP A 105 -13.37 1.20 3.87
C ASP A 105 -13.79 2.43 3.06
N THR A 106 -14.87 3.07 3.52
CA THR A 106 -15.42 4.30 2.95
C THR A 106 -15.55 5.41 3.99
N GLU A 107 -14.86 5.32 5.12
CA GLU A 107 -14.93 6.33 6.19
C GLU A 107 -14.40 7.69 5.72
N SER A 108 -13.42 7.67 4.81
CA SER A 108 -12.94 8.87 4.12
C SER A 108 -13.33 8.83 2.64
N LYS A 109 -14.16 9.80 2.22
CA LYS A 109 -14.52 9.97 0.79
C LYS A 109 -13.31 10.18 -0.13
N PHE A 110 -12.19 10.59 0.44
CA PHE A 110 -10.94 10.83 -0.31
C PHE A 110 -10.01 9.61 -0.29
N TYR A 111 -10.39 8.53 0.39
CA TYR A 111 -9.52 7.38 0.64
C TYR A 111 -10.32 6.08 0.72
N ILE A 112 -11.13 5.82 -0.31
CA ILE A 112 -11.88 4.56 -0.42
C ILE A 112 -10.89 3.45 -0.74
N LYS A 113 -10.83 2.41 0.10
CA LYS A 113 -9.79 1.39 -0.03
C LYS A 113 -10.20 0.03 0.53
N THR A 114 -9.41 -0.98 0.19
CA THR A 114 -9.39 -2.27 0.90
C THR A 114 -7.95 -2.76 1.01
N TYR A 115 -7.63 -3.54 2.05
CA TYR A 115 -6.32 -4.15 2.17
C TYR A 115 -6.22 -5.42 1.32
N ILE A 116 -5.02 -5.72 0.84
CA ILE A 116 -4.73 -6.96 0.11
C ILE A 116 -3.55 -7.64 0.79
N ASP A 117 -3.79 -8.80 1.39
CA ASP A 117 -2.72 -9.65 1.92
C ASP A 117 -2.30 -10.64 0.83
N GLY A 118 -0.99 -10.87 0.67
CA GLY A 118 -0.50 -11.80 -0.34
C GLY A 118 1.02 -11.94 -0.35
N TYR A 119 1.53 -12.65 -1.35
CA TYR A 119 2.97 -12.74 -1.55
C TYR A 119 3.45 -11.72 -2.59
N ILE A 120 4.66 -11.22 -2.39
CA ILE A 120 5.42 -10.48 -3.40
C ILE A 120 6.88 -10.88 -3.32
N PHE A 121 7.48 -11.24 -4.45
CA PHE A 121 8.88 -11.67 -4.54
C PHE A 121 9.27 -12.78 -3.54
N GLY A 122 8.32 -13.65 -3.18
CA GLY A 122 8.53 -14.79 -2.28
C GLY A 122 8.39 -14.47 -0.79
N THR A 123 7.96 -13.26 -0.42
CA THR A 123 7.67 -12.87 0.97
C THR A 123 6.21 -12.51 1.15
N GLU A 124 5.66 -12.77 2.34
CA GLU A 124 4.35 -12.27 2.74
C GLU A 124 4.48 -10.78 3.07
N ASP A 125 3.64 -9.98 2.43
CA ASP A 125 3.54 -8.54 2.61
C ASP A 125 2.09 -8.13 2.32
N TYR A 126 1.80 -6.84 2.23
CA TYR A 126 0.45 -6.37 1.96
C TYR A 126 0.45 -5.19 0.98
N GLY A 127 -0.70 -5.02 0.34
CA GLY A 127 -1.03 -3.86 -0.45
C GLY A 127 -2.31 -3.19 0.00
N ILE A 128 -2.58 -2.05 -0.61
CA ILE A 128 -3.79 -1.26 -0.45
C ILE A 128 -4.32 -1.04 -1.87
N LEU A 129 -5.55 -1.48 -2.13
CA LEU A 129 -6.25 -1.17 -3.36
C LEU A 129 -7.14 0.04 -3.12
N HIS A 130 -6.88 1.12 -3.86
CA HIS A 130 -7.65 2.35 -3.79
C HIS A 130 -8.72 2.36 -4.86
N PHE A 131 -9.86 2.97 -4.53
CA PHE A 131 -10.98 3.09 -5.43
C PHE A 131 -11.44 4.54 -5.60
N ASP A 132 -11.98 4.81 -6.78
CA ASP A 132 -12.82 5.98 -7.05
C ASP A 132 -14.29 5.64 -6.83
N ASP A 133 -15.07 6.65 -6.41
CA ASP A 133 -16.53 6.57 -6.37
C ASP A 133 -17.09 6.55 -7.80
N ILE A 134 -18.12 5.74 -8.03
CA ILE A 134 -18.78 5.66 -9.34
C ILE A 134 -20.01 6.56 -9.29
N GLU A 135 -19.95 7.69 -10.01
CA GLU A 135 -21.10 8.59 -10.13
C GLU A 135 -22.33 7.80 -10.59
N ASN A 136 -23.39 7.81 -9.78
CA ASN A 136 -24.69 7.13 -9.99
C ASN A 136 -24.76 5.64 -9.63
N ASN A 137 -23.72 5.04 -9.05
CA ASN A 137 -23.79 3.69 -8.47
C ASN A 137 -23.23 3.66 -7.04
N ALA A 138 -24.05 4.02 -6.06
CA ALA A 138 -23.65 4.14 -4.65
C ALA A 138 -23.17 2.83 -4.00
N GLU A 139 -23.31 1.69 -4.70
CA GLU A 139 -23.03 0.36 -4.17
C GLU A 139 -21.74 -0.26 -4.74
N ASP A 140 -21.02 0.45 -5.63
CA ASP A 140 -19.82 -0.10 -6.29
C ASP A 140 -18.73 0.96 -6.45
N TYR A 141 -17.48 0.49 -6.59
CA TYR A 141 -16.29 1.35 -6.60
C TYR A 141 -15.31 0.91 -7.68
N LEU A 142 -14.67 1.87 -8.35
CA LEU A 142 -13.75 1.60 -9.45
C LEU A 142 -12.32 1.50 -8.93
N ALA A 143 -11.67 0.35 -9.11
CA ALA A 143 -10.28 0.15 -8.72
C ALA A 143 -9.35 1.08 -9.54
N LYS A 144 -8.58 1.93 -8.85
CA LYS A 144 -7.84 3.04 -9.47
C LYS A 144 -6.33 2.86 -9.39
N SER A 145 -5.83 2.52 -8.21
CA SER A 145 -4.40 2.34 -7.96
C SER A 145 -4.15 1.32 -6.85
N ILE A 146 -2.92 0.79 -6.81
CA ILE A 146 -2.49 -0.18 -5.80
C ILE A 146 -1.17 0.29 -5.20
N TRP A 147 -1.10 0.34 -3.88
CA TRP A 147 0.12 0.60 -3.14
C TRP A 147 0.57 -0.67 -2.43
N ILE A 148 1.74 -1.20 -2.77
CA ILE A 148 2.30 -2.41 -2.15
C ILE A 148 3.46 -2.03 -1.25
N HIS A 149 3.41 -2.46 0.01
CA HIS A 149 4.47 -2.22 0.99
C HIS A 149 5.28 -3.49 1.19
N VAL A 150 6.54 -3.48 0.76
CA VAL A 150 7.45 -4.63 0.81
C VAL A 150 8.48 -4.40 1.91
N LYS A 151 8.44 -5.22 2.97
CA LYS A 151 9.35 -5.07 4.13
C LYS A 151 10.60 -5.92 4.03
N ASN A 152 10.48 -7.11 3.43
CA ASN A 152 11.49 -8.16 3.54
C ASN A 152 12.42 -8.27 2.33
N VAL A 153 12.18 -7.48 1.28
CA VAL A 153 12.97 -7.48 0.05
C VAL A 153 13.53 -6.09 -0.20
N GLY A 154 14.84 -6.02 -0.49
CA GLY A 154 15.55 -4.76 -0.68
C GLY A 154 15.31 -4.13 -2.06
N TYR A 155 15.59 -2.82 -2.18
CA TYR A 155 15.23 -2.01 -3.35
C TYR A 155 15.81 -2.53 -4.65
N ALA A 156 17.08 -2.92 -4.63
CA ALA A 156 17.76 -3.48 -5.79
C ALA A 156 17.11 -4.78 -6.28
N GLU A 157 16.65 -5.63 -5.38
CA GLU A 157 15.98 -6.89 -5.72
C GLU A 157 14.57 -6.64 -6.24
N CYS A 158 13.79 -5.75 -5.59
CA CYS A 158 12.49 -5.33 -6.12
C CYS A 158 12.63 -4.75 -7.53
N LYS A 159 13.61 -3.86 -7.76
CA LYS A 159 13.90 -3.28 -9.08
C LYS A 159 14.22 -4.37 -10.11
N ARG A 160 15.06 -5.35 -9.75
CA ARG A 160 15.41 -6.47 -10.62
C ARG A 160 14.19 -7.31 -11.00
N GLN A 161 13.35 -7.63 -10.04
CA GLN A 161 12.15 -8.45 -10.25
C GLN A 161 11.08 -7.71 -11.07
N LEU A 162 10.84 -6.44 -10.78
CA LEU A 162 9.98 -5.58 -11.61
C LEU A 162 10.52 -5.48 -13.04
N SER A 163 11.83 -5.37 -13.22
CA SER A 163 12.42 -5.34 -14.55
C SER A 163 12.23 -6.64 -15.34
N ILE A 164 12.17 -7.78 -14.67
CA ILE A 164 11.85 -9.07 -15.31
C ILE A 164 10.39 -9.11 -15.77
N LYS A 165 9.46 -8.59 -14.96
CA LYS A 165 8.00 -8.65 -15.25
C LYS A 165 7.55 -7.57 -16.23
N PHE A 166 8.03 -6.34 -16.10
CA PHE A 166 7.51 -5.16 -16.80
C PHE A 166 8.51 -4.52 -17.77
N GLY A 167 9.75 -5.02 -17.84
CA GLY A 167 10.80 -4.48 -18.70
C GLY A 167 11.66 -3.42 -18.02
N ASN A 168 12.54 -2.76 -18.79
CA ASN A 168 13.46 -1.78 -18.22
C ASN A 168 12.73 -0.51 -17.75
N PRO A 169 13.23 0.16 -16.69
CA PRO A 169 12.66 1.43 -16.26
C PRO A 169 12.81 2.51 -17.32
N ILE A 170 11.86 3.44 -17.34
CA ILE A 170 11.85 4.59 -18.25
C ILE A 170 12.52 5.82 -17.63
N GLU A 171 12.54 5.88 -16.29
CA GLU A 171 13.12 6.98 -15.53
C GLU A 171 13.58 6.49 -14.16
N GLU A 172 14.60 7.13 -13.61
CA GLU A 172 15.11 6.86 -12.26
C GLU A 172 15.68 8.15 -11.66
N GLY A 173 15.63 8.25 -10.33
CA GLY A 173 16.11 9.45 -9.66
C GLY A 173 16.25 9.31 -8.15
N GLU A 174 16.83 10.36 -7.57
CA GLU A 174 17.03 10.50 -6.14
C GLU A 174 16.58 11.90 -5.70
N ASN A 175 15.75 11.96 -4.67
CA ASN A 175 15.38 13.20 -4.00
C ASN A 175 16.14 13.27 -2.67
N PRO A 176 16.97 14.31 -2.44
CA PRO A 176 17.84 14.37 -1.26
C PRO A 176 17.06 14.59 0.04
N PHE A 177 15.84 15.13 -0.01
CA PHE A 177 14.95 15.24 1.14
C PHE A 177 13.49 15.41 0.70
N VAL A 178 12.62 14.52 1.19
CA VAL A 178 11.17 14.63 1.09
C VAL A 178 10.60 14.47 2.50
N GLU A 179 10.04 15.56 3.05
CA GLU A 179 9.54 15.60 4.44
C GLU A 179 8.40 14.60 4.68
N VAL A 180 7.52 14.45 3.68
CA VAL A 180 6.37 13.53 3.72
C VAL A 180 6.80 12.06 3.65
N ASP A 181 7.93 11.77 2.98
CA ASP A 181 8.36 10.39 2.74
C ASP A 181 9.40 9.89 3.76
N GLY A 182 9.85 10.75 4.69
CA GLY A 182 10.85 10.37 5.67
C GLY A 182 12.29 10.44 5.13
N GLY A 183 12.67 11.55 4.51
CA GLY A 183 14.07 11.84 4.17
C GLY A 183 14.42 11.59 2.71
N ALA A 184 15.61 11.04 2.44
CA ALA A 184 16.10 10.85 1.08
C ALA A 184 15.34 9.71 0.39
N VAL A 185 14.86 9.93 -0.83
CA VAL A 185 14.04 8.98 -1.59
C VAL A 185 14.75 8.58 -2.86
N THR A 186 14.97 7.28 -3.04
CA THR A 186 15.38 6.70 -4.33
C THR A 186 14.14 6.15 -5.02
N TRP A 187 13.96 6.44 -6.30
CA TRP A 187 12.81 5.97 -7.06
C TRP A 187 13.17 5.55 -8.48
N THR A 188 12.37 4.63 -9.01
CA THR A 188 12.47 4.11 -10.38
C THR A 188 11.06 4.01 -10.94
N LEU A 189 10.87 4.48 -12.17
CA LEU A 189 9.60 4.48 -12.88
C LEU A 189 9.61 3.48 -14.03
N TYR A 190 8.54 2.70 -14.13
CA TYR A 190 8.27 1.78 -15.22
C TYR A 190 6.96 2.17 -15.89
N LYS A 191 6.87 1.94 -17.19
CA LYS A 191 5.62 2.06 -17.94
C LYS A 191 5.40 0.79 -18.73
N TYR A 192 4.24 0.17 -18.54
CA TYR A 192 3.86 -1.06 -19.21
C TYR A 192 2.42 -0.93 -19.67
N GLN A 193 2.15 -0.99 -20.97
CA GLN A 193 0.78 -0.81 -21.51
C GLN A 193 0.12 0.49 -20.99
N ASP A 194 -1.04 0.38 -20.34
CA ASP A 194 -1.84 1.45 -19.74
C ASP A 194 -1.58 1.64 -18.25
N ILE A 195 -0.48 1.12 -17.70
CA ILE A 195 -0.12 1.29 -16.29
C ILE A 195 1.26 1.95 -16.12
N GLU A 196 1.38 2.70 -15.04
CA GLU A 196 2.62 3.26 -14.52
C GLU A 196 2.95 2.59 -13.18
N ILE A 197 4.22 2.21 -12.98
CA ILE A 197 4.67 1.56 -11.75
C ILE A 197 5.84 2.36 -11.20
N ARG A 198 5.71 2.87 -9.98
CA ARG A 198 6.77 3.59 -9.27
C ARG A 198 7.27 2.75 -8.12
N LEU A 199 8.52 2.31 -8.21
CA LEU A 199 9.26 1.70 -7.12
C LEU A 199 9.98 2.79 -6.33
N SER A 200 9.75 2.89 -5.03
CA SER A 200 10.43 3.87 -4.18
C SER A 200 10.88 3.31 -2.84
N SER A 201 11.98 3.86 -2.31
CA SER A 201 12.48 3.60 -0.97
C SER A 201 12.92 4.92 -0.35
N ALA A 202 12.53 5.15 0.90
CA ALA A 202 12.90 6.36 1.62
C ALA A 202 13.78 6.04 2.84
N SER A 203 14.70 6.93 3.18
CA SER A 203 15.75 6.69 4.19
C SER A 203 15.26 6.44 5.62
N GLN A 204 14.06 6.91 5.97
CA GLN A 204 13.45 6.72 7.28
C GLN A 204 12.25 5.77 7.25
N ARG A 205 11.91 5.19 6.09
CA ARG A 205 10.89 4.12 5.99
C ARG A 205 11.57 2.77 6.20
N ASP A 206 10.86 1.86 6.87
CA ASP A 206 11.27 0.47 7.07
C ASP A 206 10.74 -0.47 5.98
N TYR A 207 10.13 0.08 4.92
CA TYR A 207 9.58 -0.64 3.79
C TYR A 207 9.88 0.05 2.46
N ILE A 208 9.71 -0.72 1.40
CA ILE A 208 9.76 -0.29 0.01
C ILE A 208 8.34 -0.20 -0.51
N GLU A 209 8.06 0.84 -1.27
CA GLU A 209 6.74 1.09 -1.82
C GLU A 209 6.75 0.84 -3.31
N ILE A 210 5.76 0.10 -3.79
CA ILE A 210 5.46 -0.05 -5.22
C ILE A 210 4.07 0.56 -5.41
N ASP A 211 4.04 1.71 -6.06
CA ASP A 211 2.80 2.38 -6.47
C ASP A 211 2.48 1.97 -7.91
N ILE A 212 1.24 1.57 -8.17
CA ILE A 212 0.76 1.12 -9.47
C ILE A 212 -0.51 1.90 -9.81
N ASP A 213 -0.42 2.72 -10.84
CA ASP A 213 -1.52 3.55 -11.33
C ASP A 213 -1.95 3.12 -12.72
N LYS A 214 -3.27 3.10 -12.95
CA LYS A 214 -3.81 3.03 -14.31
C LYS A 214 -3.75 4.42 -14.94
N ILE A 215 -3.06 4.52 -16.08
CA ILE A 215 -3.02 5.72 -16.89
C ILE A 215 -4.40 5.89 -17.50
N ALA A 216 -5.08 7.00 -17.19
CA ALA A 216 -6.37 7.31 -17.80
C ALA A 216 -6.18 7.49 -19.31
N ASP A 217 -7.09 6.89 -20.10
CA ASP A 217 -7.24 7.17 -21.54
C ASP A 217 -7.76 8.59 -21.78
#